data_AF-A0A1B7W8B2-F1
#
_entry.id   AF-A0A1B7W8B2-F1
#
_cell.length_a   1.000
_cell.length_b   1.000
_cell.length_c   1.000
_cell.angle_alpha   90.00
_cell.angle_beta   90.00
_cell.angle_gamma   90.00
#
_symmetry.space_group_name_H-M   'P 1'
#
loop_
_entity.id
_entity.type
_entity.pdbx_description
1 polymer ?
#
loop_
_entity_poly.entity_id
_entity_poly.type
_entity_poly.pdbx_seq_one_letter_code
_entity_poly.pdbx_strand_id
1 'polypeptide(L)'
;MQASFLTAVILPLALAIIMLGMGLSLLPEDFLRVTKYPKAVAIGLISQLIFLPIIGFIIAKIVPMEPAIAMGLMIIALCPGGVSSNIITFLAKGDVALSVTLTAFSSLITVFTIPILGNLAYQHFIGKTETAAIGLPIGATILQIFLMTLLPISLGMIFRQILPDIALRLEKVTNRLAVAFLALIILLLIIREWNNLPSFIVQVGLSVVLLNTVSMLVGFYLSKLLKLNSRQQICIAIEVGIQN
;
A
#
# COMPACT_ATOMS: atom_id res chain seq x y z
N MET A 1 1.84 25.78 16.46
CA MET A 1 0.56 25.25 16.98
C MET A 1 -0.31 24.59 15.91
N GLN A 2 -0.54 25.19 14.74
CA GLN A 2 -1.38 24.60 13.67
C GLN A 2 -0.85 23.28 13.08
N ALA A 3 0.48 23.11 12.97
CA ALA A 3 1.08 21.86 12.53
C ALA A 3 0.75 20.67 13.45
N SER A 4 0.59 20.92 14.76
CA SER A 4 0.27 19.87 15.75
C SER A 4 -1.18 19.37 15.61
N PHE A 5 -2.16 20.24 15.39
CA PHE A 5 -3.55 19.79 15.21
C PHE A 5 -3.73 18.99 13.91
N LEU A 6 -3.10 19.44 12.82
CA LEU A 6 -3.14 18.73 11.54
C LEU A 6 -2.54 17.33 11.67
N THR A 7 -1.33 17.21 12.22
CA THR A 7 -0.62 15.91 12.31
C THR A 7 -1.11 15.02 13.44
N ALA A 8 -1.56 15.57 14.57
CA ALA A 8 -1.99 14.78 15.73
C ALA A 8 -3.46 14.36 15.66
N VAL A 9 -4.31 15.07 14.92
CA VAL A 9 -5.77 14.81 14.89
C VAL A 9 -6.27 14.53 13.48
N ILE A 10 -6.03 15.44 12.53
CA ILE A 10 -6.63 15.34 11.19
C ILE A 10 -6.07 14.14 10.42
N LEU A 11 -4.75 13.96 10.38
CA LEU A 11 -4.11 12.85 9.66
C LEU A 11 -4.53 11.47 10.21
N PRO A 12 -4.44 11.19 11.53
CA PRO A 12 -4.87 9.91 12.08
C PRO A 12 -6.36 9.63 11.86
N LEU A 13 -7.21 10.66 11.97
CA LEU A 13 -8.65 10.51 11.72
C LEU A 13 -8.94 10.22 10.24
N ALA A 14 -8.27 10.92 9.33
CA ALA A 14 -8.39 10.66 7.89
C ALA A 14 -7.94 9.23 7.55
N LEU A 15 -6.81 8.78 8.10
CA LEU A 15 -6.34 7.41 7.95
C LEU A 15 -7.36 6.40 8.48
N ALA A 16 -7.91 6.62 9.67
CA ALA A 16 -8.94 5.75 10.24
C ALA A 16 -10.20 5.69 9.35
N ILE A 17 -10.63 6.81 8.78
CA ILE A 17 -11.75 6.87 7.83
C ILE A 17 -11.43 6.09 6.55
N ILE A 18 -10.24 6.26 5.98
CA ILE A 18 -9.80 5.54 4.77
C ILE A 18 -9.78 4.03 5.04
N MET A 19 -9.20 3.61 6.17
CA MET A 19 -9.10 2.21 6.58
C MET A 19 -10.48 1.60 6.88
N LEU A 20 -11.41 2.37 7.47
CA LEU A 20 -12.80 1.97 7.62
C LEU A 20 -13.47 1.79 6.25
N GLY A 21 -13.24 2.71 5.31
CA GLY A 21 -13.74 2.61 3.93
C GLY A 21 -13.28 1.36 3.21
N MET A 22 -12.00 1.01 3.38
CA MET A 22 -11.45 -0.26 2.91
C MET A 22 -12.20 -1.44 3.55
N GLY A 23 -12.36 -1.45 4.87
CA GLY A 23 -13.13 -2.49 5.57
C GLY A 23 -14.58 -2.64 5.08
N LEU A 24 -15.25 -1.52 4.77
CA LEU A 24 -16.63 -1.50 4.24
C LEU A 24 -16.76 -2.12 2.84
N SER A 25 -15.65 -2.20 2.09
CA SER A 25 -15.59 -2.81 0.76
C SER A 25 -15.29 -4.31 0.78
N LEU A 26 -14.84 -4.85 1.92
CA LEU A 26 -14.38 -6.22 2.06
C LEU A 26 -15.48 -7.14 2.58
N LEU A 27 -15.56 -8.34 1.98
CA LEU A 27 -16.46 -9.40 2.38
C LEU A 27 -15.67 -10.63 2.87
N PRO A 28 -16.14 -11.36 3.90
CA PRO A 28 -15.50 -12.62 4.32
C PRO A 28 -15.32 -13.62 3.16
N GLU A 29 -16.22 -13.61 2.19
CA GLU A 29 -16.17 -14.45 0.99
C GLU A 29 -14.97 -14.14 0.07
N ASP A 30 -14.45 -12.92 0.11
CA ASP A 30 -13.25 -12.55 -0.66
C ASP A 30 -12.02 -13.31 -0.19
N PHE A 31 -11.96 -13.64 1.11
CA PHE A 31 -10.91 -14.47 1.70
C PHE A 31 -11.07 -15.94 1.35
N LEU A 32 -12.30 -16.44 1.26
CA LEU A 32 -12.58 -17.83 0.88
C LEU A 32 -12.11 -18.16 -0.55
N ARG A 33 -11.95 -17.16 -1.43
CA ARG A 33 -11.43 -17.37 -2.79
C ARG A 33 -10.00 -17.89 -2.85
N VAL A 34 -9.20 -17.73 -1.79
CA VAL A 34 -7.88 -18.36 -1.68
C VAL A 34 -7.97 -19.88 -1.83
N THR A 35 -9.08 -20.49 -1.38
CA THR A 35 -9.29 -21.94 -1.50
C THR A 35 -9.61 -22.36 -2.94
N LYS A 36 -10.19 -21.47 -3.74
CA LYS A 36 -10.58 -21.73 -5.14
C LYS A 36 -9.42 -21.51 -6.12
N TYR A 37 -8.59 -20.50 -5.88
CA TYR A 37 -7.44 -20.16 -6.72
C TYR A 37 -6.14 -19.98 -5.92
N PRO A 38 -5.73 -21.00 -5.13
CA PRO A 38 -4.63 -20.86 -4.17
C PRO A 38 -3.31 -20.49 -4.85
N LYS A 39 -3.07 -21.05 -6.03
CA LYS A 39 -1.87 -20.78 -6.82
C LYS A 39 -1.80 -19.31 -7.27
N ALA A 40 -2.90 -18.75 -7.77
CA ALA A 40 -2.92 -17.37 -8.27
C ALA A 40 -2.75 -16.37 -7.11
N VAL A 41 -3.46 -16.61 -6.00
CA VAL A 41 -3.35 -15.78 -4.80
C VAL A 41 -1.94 -15.84 -4.22
N ALA A 42 -1.34 -17.03 -4.08
CA ALA A 42 0.02 -17.17 -3.57
C ALA A 42 1.05 -16.43 -4.44
N ILE A 43 0.96 -16.54 -5.76
CA ILE A 43 1.88 -15.84 -6.67
C ILE A 43 1.71 -14.32 -6.57
N GLY A 44 0.48 -13.82 -6.52
CA GLY A 44 0.23 -12.39 -6.35
C GLY A 44 0.77 -11.86 -5.03
N LEU A 45 0.50 -12.56 -3.91
CA LEU A 45 1.01 -12.19 -2.60
C LEU A 45 2.54 -12.26 -2.50
N ILE A 46 3.18 -13.26 -3.09
CA ILE A 46 4.65 -13.35 -3.14
C ILE A 46 5.21 -12.18 -3.97
N SER A 47 4.57 -11.85 -5.09
CA SER A 47 5.00 -10.72 -5.93
C SER A 47 4.92 -9.40 -5.16
N GLN A 48 3.82 -9.18 -4.44
CA GLN A 48 3.54 -7.94 -3.70
C GLN A 48 4.33 -7.83 -2.38
N LEU A 49 4.39 -8.89 -1.58
CA LEU A 49 4.89 -8.83 -0.20
C LEU A 49 6.37 -9.22 -0.08
N ILE A 50 6.95 -9.82 -1.12
CA ILE A 50 8.34 -10.27 -1.11
C ILE A 50 9.12 -9.60 -2.24
N PHE A 51 8.73 -9.81 -3.50
CA PHE A 51 9.51 -9.29 -4.62
C PHE A 51 9.51 -7.77 -4.68
N LEU A 52 8.35 -7.11 -4.52
CA LEU A 52 8.28 -5.65 -4.55
C LEU A 52 9.17 -4.98 -3.47
N PRO A 53 9.11 -5.37 -2.17
CA PRO A 53 10.04 -4.85 -1.16
C PRO A 53 11.51 -5.07 -1.49
N ILE A 54 11.87 -6.25 -2.03
CA ILE A 54 13.24 -6.56 -2.45
C ILE A 54 13.67 -5.64 -3.60
N ILE A 55 12.81 -5.44 -4.60
CA ILE A 55 13.06 -4.53 -5.72
C ILE A 55 13.25 -3.10 -5.20
N GLY A 56 12.37 -2.62 -4.32
CA GLY A 56 12.49 -1.31 -3.68
C GLY A 56 13.80 -1.14 -2.93
N PHE A 57 14.20 -2.14 -2.15
CA PHE A 57 15.46 -2.12 -1.42
C PHE A 57 16.69 -2.09 -2.35
N ILE A 58 16.67 -2.89 -3.42
CA ILE A 58 17.74 -2.91 -4.42
C ILE A 58 17.87 -1.55 -5.11
N ILE A 59 16.74 -0.96 -5.53
CA ILE A 59 16.73 0.37 -6.15
C ILE A 59 17.25 1.43 -5.18
N ALA A 60 16.77 1.43 -3.94
CA ALA A 60 17.21 2.35 -2.89
C ALA A 60 18.72 2.25 -2.58
N LYS A 61 19.35 1.10 -2.83
CA LYS A 61 20.78 0.88 -2.63
C LYS A 61 21.63 1.28 -3.84
N ILE A 62 21.13 1.09 -5.06
CA ILE A 62 21.89 1.29 -6.29
C ILE A 62 21.76 2.73 -6.80
N VAL A 63 20.58 3.34 -6.68
CA VAL A 63 20.37 4.71 -7.12
C VAL A 63 20.82 5.66 -6.00
N PRO A 64 21.72 6.61 -6.28
CA PRO A 64 22.18 7.55 -5.26
C PRO A 64 21.03 8.47 -4.84
N MET A 65 20.60 8.34 -3.59
CA MET A 65 19.54 9.15 -3.00
C MET A 65 19.81 9.39 -1.52
N GLU A 66 19.23 10.47 -0.98
CA GLU A 66 19.34 10.74 0.45
C GLU A 66 18.64 9.66 1.30
N PRO A 67 19.12 9.37 2.52
CA PRO A 67 18.51 8.37 3.40
C PRO A 67 17.00 8.53 3.63
N ALA A 68 16.53 9.78 3.76
CA ALA A 68 15.11 10.08 3.94
C ALA A 68 14.28 9.69 2.71
N ILE A 69 14.83 9.92 1.52
CA ILE A 69 14.22 9.55 0.23
C ILE A 69 14.18 8.02 0.07
N ALA A 70 15.28 7.34 0.39
CA ALA A 70 15.34 5.88 0.37
C ALA A 70 14.26 5.26 1.27
N MET A 71 14.05 5.85 2.46
CA MET A 71 12.97 5.43 3.33
C MET A 71 11.58 5.70 2.75
N GLY A 72 11.36 6.84 2.10
CA GLY A 72 10.12 7.11 1.38
C GLY A 72 9.82 6.04 0.31
N LEU A 73 10.82 5.66 -0.49
CA LEU A 73 10.70 4.61 -1.49
C LEU A 73 10.39 3.24 -0.86
N MET A 74 11.04 2.92 0.25
CA MET A 74 10.78 1.68 0.99
C MET A 74 9.37 1.63 1.55
N ILE A 75 8.84 2.74 2.08
CA ILE A 75 7.46 2.78 2.57
C ILE A 75 6.49 2.45 1.43
N ILE A 76 6.67 3.05 0.24
CA ILE A 76 5.85 2.76 -0.95
C ILE A 76 5.92 1.27 -1.32
N ALA A 77 7.12 0.67 -1.30
CA ALA A 77 7.31 -0.74 -1.65
C ALA A 77 6.75 -1.73 -0.61
N LEU A 78 6.52 -1.28 0.62
CA LEU A 78 5.98 -2.08 1.72
C LEU A 78 4.45 -1.96 1.85
N CYS A 79 3.86 -0.93 1.24
CA CYS A 79 2.41 -0.74 1.21
C CYS A 79 1.70 -1.89 0.49
N PRO A 80 0.42 -2.16 0.85
CA PRO A 80 -0.40 -3.08 0.07
C PRO A 80 -0.83 -2.45 -1.27
N GLY A 81 -1.37 -3.29 -2.16
CA GLY A 81 -2.01 -2.81 -3.38
C GLY A 81 -3.14 -1.81 -3.07
N GLY A 82 -3.29 -0.81 -3.94
CA GLY A 82 -4.30 0.24 -3.80
C GLY A 82 -5.68 -0.19 -4.35
N VAL A 83 -6.78 0.26 -3.74
CA VAL A 83 -8.16 -0.07 -4.17
C VAL A 83 -8.45 0.34 -5.63
N SER A 84 -7.70 1.30 -6.17
CA SER A 84 -7.74 1.71 -7.58
C SER A 84 -7.28 0.60 -8.54
N SER A 85 -6.49 -0.38 -8.07
CA SER A 85 -6.07 -1.55 -8.85
C SER A 85 -7.29 -2.33 -9.36
N ASN A 86 -8.35 -2.42 -8.57
CA ASN A 86 -9.57 -3.14 -8.95
C ASN A 86 -10.23 -2.55 -10.20
N ILE A 87 -10.29 -1.21 -10.28
CA ILE A 87 -10.85 -0.49 -11.44
C ILE A 87 -9.95 -0.67 -12.65
N ILE A 88 -8.64 -0.56 -12.47
CA ILE A 88 -7.68 -0.66 -13.58
C ILE A 88 -7.62 -2.12 -14.10
N THR A 89 -7.72 -3.11 -13.21
CA THR A 89 -7.88 -4.53 -13.57
C THR A 89 -9.16 -4.75 -14.38
N PHE A 90 -10.28 -4.14 -13.99
CA PHE A 90 -11.53 -4.21 -14.75
C PHE A 90 -11.37 -3.62 -16.17
N LEU A 91 -10.81 -2.41 -16.28
CA LEU A 91 -10.57 -1.74 -17.56
C LEU A 91 -9.60 -2.52 -18.46
N ALA A 92 -8.59 -3.15 -17.87
CA ALA A 92 -7.63 -4.00 -18.55
C ALA A 92 -8.17 -5.41 -18.87
N LYS A 93 -9.44 -5.71 -18.58
CA LYS A 93 -10.09 -7.02 -18.77
C LYS A 93 -9.39 -8.16 -18.00
N GLY A 94 -8.78 -7.84 -16.87
CA GLY A 94 -8.14 -8.78 -15.96
C GLY A 94 -9.13 -9.46 -15.00
N ASP A 95 -8.60 -10.26 -14.09
CA ASP A 95 -9.37 -10.96 -13.06
C ASP A 95 -9.64 -10.03 -11.87
N VAL A 96 -10.76 -9.29 -11.92
CA VAL A 96 -11.17 -8.37 -10.84
C VAL A 96 -11.40 -9.11 -9.52
N ALA A 97 -11.89 -10.35 -9.59
CA ALA A 97 -12.14 -11.16 -8.40
C ALA A 97 -10.84 -11.50 -7.68
N LEU A 98 -9.77 -11.80 -8.44
CA LEU A 98 -8.43 -11.99 -7.90
C LEU A 98 -7.86 -10.67 -7.34
N SER A 99 -8.06 -9.54 -8.01
CA SER A 99 -7.56 -8.22 -7.57
C SER A 99 -8.09 -7.89 -6.17
N VAL A 100 -9.42 -7.99 -5.98
CA VAL A 100 -10.06 -7.73 -4.68
C VAL A 100 -9.52 -8.67 -3.60
N THR A 101 -9.36 -9.96 -3.92
CA THR A 101 -8.77 -10.94 -2.99
C THR A 101 -7.32 -10.57 -2.64
N LEU A 102 -6.48 -10.22 -3.62
CA LEU A 102 -5.09 -9.84 -3.37
C LEU A 102 -5.00 -8.58 -2.50
N THR A 103 -5.77 -7.53 -2.83
CA THR A 103 -5.83 -6.30 -2.04
C THR A 103 -6.26 -6.58 -0.61
N ALA A 104 -7.28 -7.43 -0.40
CA ALA A 104 -7.76 -7.80 0.92
C ALA A 104 -6.69 -8.49 1.77
N PHE A 105 -6.05 -9.53 1.20
CA PHE A 105 -5.00 -10.27 1.90
C PHE A 105 -3.74 -9.44 2.11
N SER A 106 -3.30 -8.67 1.10
CA SER A 106 -2.13 -7.81 1.26
C SER A 106 -2.39 -6.74 2.32
N SER A 107 -3.57 -6.12 2.34
CA SER A 107 -3.91 -5.12 3.35
C SER A 107 -3.87 -5.70 4.76
N LEU A 108 -4.39 -6.92 4.95
CA LEU A 108 -4.33 -7.59 6.25
C LEU A 108 -2.89 -7.96 6.65
N ILE A 109 -2.11 -8.53 5.74
CA ILE A 109 -0.74 -8.97 6.04
C ILE A 109 0.18 -7.77 6.30
N THR A 110 0.02 -6.69 5.54
CA THR A 110 0.84 -5.48 5.66
C THR A 110 0.68 -4.76 7.00
N VAL A 111 -0.45 -4.89 7.69
CA VAL A 111 -0.61 -4.42 9.09
C VAL A 111 0.52 -4.94 9.99
N PHE A 112 0.97 -6.17 9.76
CA PHE A 112 2.04 -6.80 10.53
C PHE A 112 3.42 -6.63 9.89
N THR A 113 3.50 -6.71 8.56
CA THR A 113 4.82 -6.68 7.88
C THR A 113 5.39 -5.27 7.74
N ILE A 114 4.57 -4.22 7.55
CA ILE A 114 5.06 -2.84 7.41
C ILE A 114 5.86 -2.40 8.63
N PRO A 115 5.37 -2.54 9.90
CA PRO A 115 6.15 -2.11 11.06
C PRO A 115 7.50 -2.83 11.18
N ILE A 116 7.54 -4.13 10.87
CA ILE A 116 8.75 -4.95 10.98
C ILE A 116 9.75 -4.57 9.89
N LEU A 117 9.33 -4.66 8.62
CA LEU A 117 10.19 -4.40 7.48
C LEU A 117 10.56 -2.91 7.37
N GLY A 118 9.64 -2.02 7.74
CA GLY A 118 9.87 -0.58 7.82
C GLY A 118 10.90 -0.22 8.88
N ASN A 119 10.86 -0.86 10.06
CA ASN A 119 11.90 -0.68 11.07
C ASN A 119 13.27 -1.22 10.60
N LEU A 120 13.31 -2.36 9.92
CA LEU A 120 14.56 -2.88 9.33
C LEU A 120 15.14 -1.92 8.28
N ALA A 121 14.28 -1.38 7.39
CA ALA A 121 14.68 -0.38 6.43
C ALA A 121 15.18 0.91 7.13
N TYR A 122 14.48 1.36 8.16
CA TYR A 122 14.87 2.54 8.95
C TYR A 122 16.27 2.37 9.54
N GLN A 123 16.54 1.25 10.19
CA GLN A 123 17.86 0.94 10.75
C GLN A 123 18.95 0.88 9.67
N HIS A 124 18.63 0.41 8.47
CA HIS A 124 19.58 0.30 7.38
C HIS A 124 19.96 1.65 6.75
N PHE A 125 18.95 2.49 6.46
CA PHE A 125 19.14 3.74 5.71
C PHE A 125 19.36 4.94 6.62
N ILE A 126 18.58 5.09 7.70
CA ILE A 126 18.64 6.25 8.60
C ILE A 126 19.49 5.94 9.83
N GLY A 127 19.26 4.79 10.49
CA GLY A 127 19.88 4.42 11.76
C GLY A 127 21.41 4.25 11.73
N LYS A 128 22.04 4.23 10.56
CA LYS A 128 23.51 4.26 10.43
C LYS A 128 24.09 5.69 10.50
N THR A 129 23.26 6.70 10.27
CA THR A 129 23.66 8.11 10.15
C THR A 129 23.44 8.89 11.45
N GLU A 130 22.47 8.47 12.27
CA GLU A 130 22.24 9.03 13.60
C GLU A 130 22.97 8.19 14.66
N THR A 131 23.93 8.79 15.37
CA THR A 131 24.69 8.18 16.48
C THR A 131 23.83 7.89 17.72
N ALA A 132 22.57 8.32 17.72
CA ALA A 132 21.59 7.91 18.71
C ALA A 132 20.77 6.76 18.13
N ALA A 133 20.96 5.56 18.69
CA ALA A 133 20.02 4.46 18.51
C ALA A 133 18.68 4.87 19.14
N ILE A 134 17.88 5.68 18.44
CA ILE A 134 16.47 5.85 18.71
C ILE A 134 15.85 4.54 18.26
N GLY A 135 15.94 3.53 19.13
CA GLY A 135 15.14 2.35 19.02
C GLY A 135 13.70 2.82 19.05
N LEU A 136 13.03 2.82 17.89
CA LEU A 136 11.59 2.95 17.85
C LEU A 136 11.05 1.94 18.87
N PRO A 137 10.16 2.32 19.81
CA PRO A 137 9.57 1.37 20.73
C PRO A 137 8.65 0.44 19.93
N ILE A 138 9.25 -0.57 19.28
CA ILE A 138 8.67 -1.39 18.23
C ILE A 138 7.33 -1.96 18.69
N GLY A 139 7.24 -2.43 19.94
CA GLY A 139 6.00 -2.96 20.51
C GLY A 139 4.87 -1.93 20.61
N ALA A 140 5.15 -0.70 21.04
CA ALA A 140 4.16 0.36 21.16
C ALA A 140 3.74 0.89 19.78
N THR A 141 4.69 1.05 18.85
CA THR A 141 4.41 1.48 17.47
C THR A 141 3.63 0.42 16.70
N ILE A 142 3.95 -0.87 16.86
CA ILE A 142 3.17 -1.97 16.28
C ILE A 142 1.75 -1.96 16.84
N LEU A 143 1.59 -1.86 18.17
CA LEU A 143 0.26 -1.85 18.78
C LEU A 143 -0.56 -0.64 18.32
N GLN A 144 0.06 0.53 18.21
CA GLN A 144 -0.61 1.75 17.75
C GLN A 144 -1.02 1.66 16.28
N ILE A 145 -0.14 1.18 15.40
CA ILE A 145 -0.46 0.97 13.97
C ILE A 145 -1.55 -0.09 13.84
N PHE A 146 -1.43 -1.20 14.57
CA PHE A 146 -2.44 -2.26 14.61
C PHE A 146 -3.81 -1.72 15.02
N LEU A 147 -3.88 -0.93 16.09
CA LEU A 147 -5.13 -0.31 16.53
C LEU A 147 -5.64 0.75 15.54
N MET A 148 -4.76 1.50 14.88
CA MET A 148 -5.17 2.52 13.91
C MET A 148 -5.59 1.96 12.55
N THR A 149 -5.15 0.77 12.16
CA THR A 149 -5.47 0.16 10.86
C THR A 149 -6.43 -1.02 10.97
N LEU A 150 -6.10 -2.02 11.81
CA LEU A 150 -6.88 -3.25 11.88
C LEU A 150 -8.25 -3.03 12.53
N LEU A 151 -8.33 -2.17 13.56
CA LEU A 151 -9.60 -1.90 14.23
C LEU A 151 -10.60 -1.23 13.27
N PRO A 152 -10.28 -0.14 12.55
CA PRO A 152 -11.20 0.41 11.55
C PRO A 152 -11.56 -0.57 10.44
N ILE A 153 -10.60 -1.35 9.91
CA ILE A 153 -10.87 -2.35 8.88
C ILE A 153 -11.87 -3.40 9.40
N SER A 154 -11.61 -3.95 10.58
CA SER A 154 -12.46 -4.98 11.20
C SER A 154 -13.87 -4.45 11.48
N LEU A 155 -13.98 -3.23 12.00
CA LEU A 155 -15.27 -2.58 12.21
C LEU A 155 -16.02 -2.36 10.90
N GLY A 156 -15.31 -1.95 9.83
CA GLY A 156 -15.88 -1.79 8.49
C GLY A 156 -16.42 -3.12 7.93
N MET A 157 -15.67 -4.21 8.09
CA MET A 157 -16.08 -5.55 7.64
C MET A 157 -17.30 -6.06 8.42
N ILE A 158 -17.30 -5.91 9.75
CA ILE A 158 -18.43 -6.28 10.60
C ILE A 158 -19.67 -5.47 10.19
N PHE A 159 -19.52 -4.16 10.00
CA PHE A 159 -20.61 -3.30 9.57
C PHE A 159 -21.14 -3.68 8.18
N ARG A 160 -20.23 -4.04 7.26
CA ARG A 160 -20.58 -4.56 5.93
C ARG A 160 -21.38 -5.86 6.00
N GLN A 161 -21.09 -6.72 6.97
CA GLN A 161 -21.82 -7.97 7.17
C GLN A 161 -23.22 -7.76 7.76
N ILE A 162 -23.38 -6.80 8.68
CA ILE A 162 -24.66 -6.56 9.37
C ILE A 162 -25.60 -5.69 8.53
N LEU A 163 -25.08 -4.65 7.86
CA LEU A 163 -25.86 -3.64 7.14
C LEU A 163 -25.33 -3.42 5.71
N PRO A 164 -25.44 -4.41 4.80
CA PRO A 164 -24.76 -4.41 3.51
C PRO A 164 -25.16 -3.23 2.61
N ASP A 165 -26.45 -2.88 2.56
CA ASP A 165 -26.94 -1.78 1.71
C ASP A 165 -26.43 -0.40 2.17
N ILE A 166 -26.32 -0.20 3.49
CA ILE A 166 -25.79 1.03 4.06
C ILE A 166 -24.28 1.08 3.86
N ALA A 167 -23.59 -0.05 4.11
CA ALA A 167 -22.16 -0.16 3.91
C ALA A 167 -21.75 0.14 2.46
N LEU A 168 -22.49 -0.35 1.46
CA LEU A 168 -22.28 -0.03 0.04
C LEU A 168 -22.40 1.47 -0.27
N ARG A 169 -23.31 2.18 0.40
CA ARG A 169 -23.45 3.64 0.24
C ARG A 169 -22.30 4.38 0.91
N LEU A 170 -21.95 3.98 2.13
CA LEU A 170 -20.84 4.57 2.88
C LEU A 170 -19.50 4.33 2.19
N GLU A 171 -19.24 3.13 1.70
CA GLU A 171 -18.05 2.77 0.91
C GLU A 171 -17.82 3.77 -0.23
N LYS A 172 -18.86 4.08 -1.02
CA LYS A 172 -18.78 5.06 -2.11
C LYS A 172 -18.47 6.47 -1.64
N VAL A 173 -18.94 6.86 -0.46
CA VAL A 173 -18.65 8.18 0.13
C VAL A 173 -17.22 8.20 0.65
N THR A 174 -16.83 7.20 1.41
CA THR A 174 -15.50 7.08 2.00
C THR A 174 -14.41 6.99 0.95
N ASN A 175 -14.61 6.22 -0.13
CA ASN A 175 -13.66 6.18 -1.25
C ASN A 175 -13.53 7.53 -1.97
N ARG A 176 -14.64 8.27 -2.16
CA ARG A 176 -14.58 9.62 -2.74
C ARG A 176 -13.85 10.60 -1.83
N LEU A 177 -14.10 10.53 -0.52
CA LEU A 177 -13.39 11.35 0.47
C LEU A 177 -11.90 11.00 0.52
N ALA A 178 -11.53 9.73 0.45
CA ALA A 178 -10.14 9.28 0.42
C ALA A 178 -9.40 9.85 -0.79
N VAL A 179 -9.99 9.75 -1.98
CA VAL A 179 -9.42 10.32 -3.22
C VAL A 179 -9.32 11.84 -3.14
N ALA A 180 -10.36 12.52 -2.64
CA ALA A 180 -10.34 13.98 -2.48
C ALA A 180 -9.26 14.43 -1.48
N PHE A 181 -9.11 13.71 -0.37
CA PHE A 181 -8.10 14.01 0.64
C PHE A 181 -6.68 13.75 0.12
N LEU A 182 -6.46 12.65 -0.60
CA LEU A 182 -5.19 12.36 -1.26
C LEU A 182 -4.83 13.45 -2.28
N ALA A 183 -5.79 13.83 -3.14
CA ALA A 183 -5.59 14.91 -4.11
C ALA A 183 -5.26 16.25 -3.43
N LEU A 184 -5.95 16.57 -2.33
CA LEU A 184 -5.68 17.77 -1.54
C LEU A 184 -4.27 17.73 -0.94
N ILE A 185 -3.84 16.61 -0.34
CA ILE A 185 -2.49 16.47 0.21
C ILE A 185 -1.44 16.64 -0.89
N ILE A 186 -1.61 15.97 -2.03
CA ILE A 186 -0.68 16.10 -3.17
C ILE A 186 -0.59 17.55 -3.62
N LEU A 187 -1.71 18.25 -3.77
CA LEU A 187 -1.76 19.64 -4.20
C LEU A 187 -1.08 20.57 -3.18
N LEU A 188 -1.32 20.37 -1.88
CA LEU A 188 -0.66 21.13 -0.82
C LEU A 188 0.86 20.88 -0.80
N LEU A 189 1.29 19.64 -0.99
CA LEU A 189 2.72 19.29 -1.08
C LEU A 189 3.38 19.93 -2.30
N ILE A 190 2.73 19.91 -3.46
CA ILE A 190 3.23 20.57 -4.68
C ILE A 190 3.38 22.08 -4.47
N ILE A 191 2.38 22.74 -3.87
CA ILE A 191 2.45 24.18 -3.58
C ILE A 191 3.58 24.47 -2.60
N ARG A 192 3.69 23.69 -1.52
CA ARG A 192 4.69 23.87 -0.47
C ARG A 192 6.12 23.65 -0.98
N GLU A 193 6.31 22.63 -1.81
CA GLU A 193 7.62 22.20 -2.30
C GLU A 193 7.88 22.63 -3.74
N TRP A 194 7.14 23.61 -4.27
CA TRP A 194 7.18 24.02 -5.68
C TRP A 194 8.61 24.26 -6.21
N ASN A 195 9.44 24.94 -5.40
CA ASN A 195 10.83 25.25 -5.75
C ASN A 195 11.76 24.04 -5.66
N ASN A 196 11.44 23.06 -4.81
CA ASN A 196 12.23 21.85 -4.59
C ASN A 196 11.79 20.69 -5.52
N LEU A 197 10.59 20.78 -6.08
CA LEU A 197 9.96 19.73 -6.89
C LEU A 197 10.84 19.28 -8.07
N PRO A 198 11.50 20.16 -8.85
CA PRO A 198 12.39 19.71 -9.93
C PRO A 198 13.57 18.88 -9.40
N SER A 199 14.16 19.27 -8.26
CA SER A 199 15.24 18.52 -7.62
C SER A 199 14.75 17.14 -7.17
N PHE A 200 13.58 17.07 -6.53
CA PHE A 200 13.00 15.78 -6.13
C PHE A 200 12.66 14.89 -7.32
N ILE A 201 12.14 15.43 -8.42
CA ILE A 201 11.88 14.64 -9.64
C ILE A 201 13.19 14.03 -10.17
N VAL A 202 14.29 14.77 -10.17
CA VAL A 202 15.59 14.25 -10.63
C VAL A 202 16.12 13.18 -9.68
N GLN A 203 15.99 13.38 -8.36
CA GLN A 203 16.51 12.44 -7.36
C GLN A 203 15.67 11.15 -7.25
N VAL A 204 14.35 11.23 -7.37
CA VAL A 204 13.40 10.14 -7.09
C VAL A 204 12.70 9.61 -8.32
N GLY A 205 12.50 10.43 -9.34
CA GLY A 205 11.64 10.10 -10.47
C GLY A 205 12.04 8.80 -11.16
N LEU A 206 13.34 8.63 -11.41
CA LEU A 206 13.87 7.39 -11.98
C LEU A 206 13.59 6.19 -11.07
N SER A 207 13.85 6.32 -9.77
CA SER A 207 13.64 5.25 -8.79
C SER A 207 12.18 4.81 -8.71
N VAL A 208 11.23 5.74 -8.76
CA VAL A 208 9.79 5.45 -8.71
C VAL A 208 9.32 4.77 -10.00
N VAL A 209 9.76 5.25 -11.16
CA VAL A 209 9.45 4.63 -12.45
C VAL A 209 10.03 3.22 -12.53
N LEU A 210 11.28 3.03 -12.08
CA LEU A 210 11.92 1.72 -12.01
C LEU A 210 11.19 0.79 -11.05
N LEU A 211 10.83 1.27 -9.85
CA LEU A 211 10.12 0.46 -8.86
C LEU A 211 8.82 -0.07 -9.46
N ASN A 212 7.98 0.82 -10.00
CA ASN A 212 6.70 0.45 -10.61
C ASN A 212 6.90 -0.47 -11.82
N THR A 213 7.75 -0.10 -12.78
CA THR A 213 7.90 -0.86 -14.02
C THR A 213 8.49 -2.25 -13.75
N VAL A 214 9.56 -2.33 -12.95
CA VAL A 214 10.21 -3.61 -12.65
C VAL A 214 9.31 -4.49 -11.81
N SER A 215 8.60 -3.95 -10.81
CA SER A 215 7.68 -4.75 -10.00
C SER A 215 6.52 -5.30 -10.83
N MET A 216 5.93 -4.48 -11.71
CA MET A 216 4.88 -4.92 -12.64
C MET A 216 5.38 -6.03 -13.57
N LEU A 217 6.57 -5.86 -14.15
CA LEU A 217 7.17 -6.86 -15.04
C LEU A 217 7.46 -8.16 -14.28
N VAL A 218 8.01 -8.09 -13.07
CA VAL A 218 8.27 -9.28 -12.24
C VAL A 218 6.95 -10.00 -11.92
N GLY A 219 5.91 -9.27 -11.49
CA GLY A 219 4.59 -9.87 -11.23
C GLY A 219 3.99 -10.54 -12.47
N PHE A 220 4.09 -9.88 -13.63
CA PHE A 220 3.61 -10.42 -14.91
C PHE A 220 4.39 -11.66 -15.36
N TYR A 221 5.73 -11.61 -15.35
CA TYR A 221 6.54 -12.72 -15.82
C TYR A 221 6.57 -13.89 -14.84
N LEU A 222 6.49 -13.64 -13.54
CA LEU A 222 6.38 -14.71 -12.54
C LEU A 222 5.06 -15.47 -12.70
N SER A 223 3.94 -14.75 -12.85
CA SER A 223 2.64 -15.35 -13.11
C SER A 223 2.59 -16.10 -14.44
N LYS A 224 3.27 -15.58 -15.48
CA LYS A 224 3.42 -16.26 -16.78
C LYS A 224 4.27 -17.52 -16.70
N LEU A 225 5.43 -17.48 -16.04
CA LEU A 225 6.33 -18.62 -15.85
C LEU A 225 5.63 -19.76 -15.11
N LEU A 226 4.83 -19.40 -14.10
CA LEU A 226 4.05 -20.34 -13.31
C LEU A 226 2.72 -20.73 -13.97
N LYS A 227 2.50 -20.34 -15.24
CA LYS A 227 1.37 -20.77 -16.09
C LYS A 227 -0.01 -20.36 -15.55
N LEU A 228 -0.13 -19.17 -14.98
CA LEU A 228 -1.45 -18.58 -14.72
C LEU A 228 -2.11 -18.14 -16.04
N ASN A 229 -3.43 -17.98 -16.06
CA ASN A 229 -4.13 -17.51 -17.26
C ASN A 229 -3.89 -15.99 -17.49
N SER A 230 -4.15 -15.51 -18.70
CA SER A 230 -3.85 -14.12 -19.08
C SER A 230 -4.57 -13.07 -18.22
N ARG A 231 -5.80 -13.34 -17.78
CA ARG A 231 -6.55 -12.40 -16.93
C ARG A 231 -5.92 -12.27 -15.54
N GLN A 232 -5.41 -13.37 -14.99
CA GLN A 232 -4.69 -13.40 -13.72
C GLN A 232 -3.31 -12.76 -13.83
N GLN A 233 -2.61 -12.97 -14.95
CA GLN A 233 -1.31 -12.31 -15.20
C GLN A 233 -1.46 -10.78 -15.24
N ILE A 234 -2.48 -10.28 -15.93
CA ILE A 234 -2.79 -8.84 -16.00
C ILE A 234 -3.14 -8.31 -14.61
N CYS A 235 -4.00 -9.01 -13.87
CA CYS A 235 -4.38 -8.63 -12.51
C CYS A 235 -3.15 -8.53 -11.58
N ILE A 236 -2.28 -9.55 -11.55
CA ILE A 236 -1.09 -9.55 -10.67
C ILE A 236 -0.13 -8.43 -11.06
N ALA A 237 0.06 -8.16 -12.35
CA ALA A 237 0.90 -7.05 -12.79
C ALA A 237 0.36 -5.70 -12.29
N ILE A 238 -0.95 -5.46 -12.43
CA ILE A 238 -1.60 -4.22 -11.99
C ILE A 238 -1.55 -4.10 -10.46
N GLU A 239 -1.86 -5.18 -9.74
CA GLU A 239 -1.85 -5.20 -8.28
C GLU A 239 -0.46 -4.83 -7.71
N VAL A 240 0.61 -5.36 -8.32
CA VAL A 240 1.99 -5.07 -7.91
C VAL A 240 2.48 -3.69 -8.34
N GLY A 241 1.91 -3.13 -9.40
CA GLY A 241 2.24 -1.78 -9.86
C GLY A 241 1.57 -0.68 -9.05
N ILE A 242 0.34 -0.90 -8.59
CA ILE A 242 -0.51 0.13 -8.00
C ILE A 242 -0.50 0.01 -6.49
N GLN A 243 0.28 0.87 -5.84
CA GLN A 243 0.46 0.89 -4.39
C GLN A 243 -0.44 1.91 -3.71
N ASN A 244 -0.79 1.64 -2.45
CA ASN A 244 -1.54 2.52 -1.56
C ASN A 244 -0.65 3.55 -0.84
#